data_AF-A0AAP8N063-F1
#
_entry.id   AF-A0AAP8N063-F1
#
_cell.length_a   1.000
_cell.length_b   1.000
_cell.length_c   1.000
_cell.angle_alpha   90.00
_cell.angle_beta   90.00
_cell.angle_gamma   90.00
#
_symmetry.space_group_name_H-M   'P 1'
#
loop_
_entity.id
_entity.type
_entity.pdbx_description
1 polymer ?
#
loop_
_entity_poly.entity_id
_entity_poly.type
_entity_poly.pdbx_seq_one_letter_code
_entity_poly.pdbx_strand_id
1 'polypeptide(L)'
;MNSVEQEWQKLLFTIAKATEEGEHQTLLSIMLTPDEKEALVTRAKILHKLLNEKCSQRQISQELGVGIATVTRGSNELKRRSEEEQQLVSRLLKPFIE
;
A
#
# COMPACT_ATOMS: atom_id res chain seq x y z
N MET A 1 -25.39 7.04 -5.66
CA MET A 1 -24.06 6.50 -5.32
C MET A 1 -23.64 5.58 -6.45
N ASN A 2 -22.40 5.68 -6.93
CA ASN A 2 -21.89 4.79 -7.97
C ASN A 2 -21.91 3.35 -7.43
N SER A 3 -22.46 2.39 -8.18
CA SER A 3 -22.56 0.99 -7.74
C SER A 3 -21.19 0.42 -7.37
N VAL A 4 -20.13 0.86 -8.05
CA VAL A 4 -18.74 0.45 -7.75
C VAL A 4 -18.28 0.94 -6.37
N GLU A 5 -18.62 2.17 -6.00
CA GLU A 5 -18.24 2.71 -4.67
C GLU A 5 -18.96 1.94 -3.55
N GLN A 6 -20.22 1.56 -3.76
CA GLN A 6 -20.96 0.75 -2.80
C GLN A 6 -20.33 -0.64 -2.62
N GLU A 7 -19.97 -1.31 -3.72
CA GLU A 7 -19.29 -2.62 -3.65
C GLU A 7 -17.89 -2.50 -3.02
N TRP A 8 -17.18 -1.41 -3.28
CA TRP A 8 -15.90 -1.12 -2.64
C TRP A 8 -16.03 -0.97 -1.12
N GLN A 9 -17.02 -0.22 -0.64
CA GLN A 9 -17.27 -0.07 0.80
C GLN A 9 -17.64 -1.39 1.46
N LYS A 10 -18.41 -2.26 0.78
CA LYS A 10 -18.71 -3.61 1.29
C LYS A 10 -17.44 -4.44 1.43
N LEU A 11 -16.55 -4.39 0.43
CA LEU A 11 -15.27 -5.10 0.50
C LEU A 11 -14.42 -4.62 1.68
N LEU A 12 -14.31 -3.31 1.90
CA LEU A 12 -13.60 -2.75 3.04
C LEU A 12 -14.18 -3.22 4.37
N PHE A 13 -15.51 -3.25 4.49
CA PHE A 13 -16.19 -3.78 5.67
C PHE A 13 -15.88 -5.26 5.91
N THR A 14 -15.89 -6.08 4.85
CA THR A 14 -15.55 -7.51 4.95
C THR A 14 -14.11 -7.73 5.43
N ILE A 15 -13.15 -6.97 4.90
CA ILE A 15 -11.74 -7.05 5.32
C ILE A 15 -11.57 -6.63 6.79
N ALA A 16 -12.23 -5.55 7.20
CA ALA A 16 -12.19 -5.07 8.59
C ALA A 16 -12.74 -6.14 9.55
N LYS A 17 -13.91 -6.71 9.24
CA LYS A 17 -14.52 -7.79 10.02
C LYS A 17 -13.62 -9.03 10.12
N ALA A 18 -13.06 -9.48 9.01
CA ALA A 18 -12.14 -10.63 9.02
C ALA A 18 -10.86 -10.34 9.84
N THR A 19 -10.46 -9.07 9.97
CA THR A 19 -9.34 -8.69 10.83
C THR A 19 -9.71 -8.82 12.31
N GLU A 20 -10.91 -8.37 12.69
CA GLU A 20 -11.44 -8.51 14.05
C GLU A 20 -11.62 -9.98 14.46
N GLU A 21 -12.04 -10.83 13.53
CA GLU A 21 -12.25 -12.26 13.74
C GLU A 21 -10.95 -13.10 13.61
N GLY A 22 -9.83 -12.49 13.21
CA GLY A 22 -8.55 -13.18 13.03
C GLY A 22 -8.43 -14.02 11.75
N GLU A 23 -9.39 -13.92 10.84
CA GLU A 23 -9.51 -14.71 9.59
C GLU A 23 -8.91 -14.02 8.35
N HIS A 24 -8.43 -12.78 8.49
CA HIS A 24 -7.91 -11.96 7.39
C HIS A 24 -6.81 -12.62 6.55
N GLN A 25 -5.95 -13.48 7.15
CA GLN A 25 -4.92 -14.19 6.39
C GLN A 25 -5.51 -15.15 5.36
N THR A 26 -6.49 -15.97 5.77
CA THR A 26 -7.19 -16.91 4.90
C THR A 26 -7.92 -16.16 3.80
N LEU A 27 -8.70 -15.14 4.16
CA LEU A 27 -9.45 -14.31 3.21
C LEU A 27 -8.53 -13.74 2.13
N LEU A 28 -7.47 -13.03 2.52
CA LEU A 28 -6.57 -12.37 1.56
C LEU A 28 -5.75 -13.38 0.74
N SER A 29 -5.43 -14.57 1.28
CA SER A 29 -4.71 -15.61 0.53
C SER A 29 -5.54 -16.23 -0.61
N ILE A 30 -6.87 -16.24 -0.46
CA ILE A 30 -7.78 -16.75 -1.49
C ILE A 30 -8.15 -15.63 -2.48
N MET A 31 -8.30 -14.39 -1.98
CA MET A 31 -8.71 -13.26 -2.81
C MET A 31 -7.62 -12.72 -3.73
N LEU A 32 -6.36 -12.78 -3.28
CA LEU A 32 -5.24 -12.21 -4.01
C LEU A 32 -4.42 -13.31 -4.68
N THR A 33 -4.05 -13.07 -5.93
CA THR A 33 -3.02 -13.87 -6.59
C THR A 33 -1.64 -13.62 -5.94
N PRO A 34 -0.68 -14.55 -6.10
CA PRO A 34 0.69 -14.33 -5.62
C PRO A 34 1.31 -13.02 -6.13
N ASP A 35 1.10 -12.68 -7.41
CA ASP A 35 1.62 -11.47 -8.04
C ASP A 35 0.99 -10.20 -7.45
N GLU A 36 -0.31 -10.20 -7.16
CA GLU A 36 -0.98 -9.07 -6.51
C GLU A 36 -0.49 -8.87 -5.07
N LYS A 37 -0.26 -9.96 -4.34
CA LYS A 37 0.31 -9.91 -2.99
C LYS A 37 1.71 -9.31 -3.02
N GLU A 38 2.57 -9.74 -3.94
CA GLU A 38 3.92 -9.19 -4.11
C GLU A 38 3.87 -7.71 -4.51
N ALA A 39 2.96 -7.34 -5.43
CA ALA A 39 2.78 -5.96 -5.84
C ALA A 39 2.33 -5.05 -4.69
N LEU A 40 1.43 -5.53 -3.80
CA LEU A 40 1.00 -4.79 -2.61
C LEU A 40 2.14 -4.58 -1.63
N VAL A 41 2.92 -5.63 -1.33
CA VAL A 41 4.10 -5.54 -0.45
C VAL A 41 5.12 -4.55 -1.03
N THR A 42 5.41 -4.65 -2.32
CA THR A 42 6.34 -3.75 -3.02
C THR A 42 5.86 -2.29 -2.97
N ARG A 43 4.56 -2.04 -3.19
CA ARG A 43 3.99 -0.70 -3.06
C ARG A 43 4.11 -0.16 -1.64
N ALA A 44 3.86 -0.98 -0.62
CA ALA A 44 4.02 -0.58 0.77
C ALA A 44 5.48 -0.18 1.08
N LYS A 45 6.46 -0.96 0.61
CA LYS A 45 7.89 -0.62 0.73
C LYS A 45 8.24 0.70 0.03
N ILE A 46 7.77 0.90 -1.21
CA ILE A 46 7.99 2.16 -1.94
C ILE A 46 7.44 3.37 -1.16
N LEU A 47 6.19 3.29 -0.70
CA LEU A 47 5.55 4.39 0.04
C LEU A 47 6.25 4.64 1.38
N HIS A 48 6.66 3.58 2.07
CA HIS A 48 7.44 3.69 3.29
C HIS A 48 8.73 4.47 3.06
N LYS A 49 9.54 4.07 2.06
CA LYS A 49 10.82 4.74 1.75
C LYS A 49 10.61 6.20 1.32
N LEU A 50 9.59 6.47 0.52
CA LEU A 50 9.26 7.83 0.07
C LEU A 50 8.84 8.76 1.21
N LEU A 51 8.18 8.24 2.25
CA LEU A 51 7.66 9.04 3.35
C LEU A 51 8.63 9.15 4.53
N ASN A 52 9.46 8.14 4.76
CA ASN A 52 10.24 8.02 5.99
C ASN A 52 11.76 8.08 5.79
N GLU A 53 12.26 7.81 4.59
CA GLU A 53 13.70 7.80 4.30
C GLU A 53 14.13 9.03 3.48
N LYS A 54 15.38 9.45 3.65
CA LYS A 54 15.99 10.50 2.81
C LYS A 54 16.59 9.89 1.53
N CYS A 55 15.79 9.10 0.82
CA CYS A 55 16.21 8.35 -0.38
C CYS A 55 15.62 8.97 -1.65
N SER A 56 16.43 9.06 -2.71
CA SER A 56 15.93 9.45 -4.03
C SER A 56 15.13 8.31 -4.68
N GLN A 57 14.21 8.64 -5.60
CA GLN A 57 13.43 7.63 -6.33
C GLN A 57 14.31 6.60 -7.06
N ARG A 58 15.50 7.02 -7.51
CA ARG A 58 16.48 6.12 -8.16
C ARG A 58 17.09 5.13 -7.18
N GLN A 59 17.44 5.57 -5.98
CA GLN A 59 17.93 4.68 -4.93
C GLN A 59 16.86 3.67 -4.53
N ILE A 60 15.62 4.11 -4.33
CA ILE A 60 14.48 3.23 -4.01
C ILE A 60 14.28 2.18 -5.13
N SER A 61 14.36 2.61 -6.39
CA SER A 61 14.25 1.72 -7.55
C SER A 61 15.34 0.64 -7.56
N GLN A 62 16.58 1.00 -7.26
CA GLN A 62 17.71 0.07 -7.18
C GLN A 62 17.61 -0.88 -5.98
N GLU A 63 17.32 -0.35 -4.80
CA GLU A 63 17.21 -1.13 -3.56
C GLU A 63 16.07 -2.16 -3.61
N LEU A 64 14.92 -1.77 -4.17
CA LEU A 64 13.75 -2.66 -4.26
C LEU A 64 13.73 -3.50 -5.53
N GLY A 65 14.69 -3.34 -6.45
CA GLY A 65 14.72 -4.06 -7.72
C GLY A 65 13.54 -3.76 -8.65
N VAL A 66 12.88 -2.60 -8.48
CA VAL A 66 11.69 -2.21 -9.24
C VAL A 66 12.03 -1.17 -10.30
N GLY A 67 11.29 -1.16 -11.41
CA GLY A 67 11.43 -0.11 -12.41
C GLY A 67 11.14 1.29 -11.85
N ILE A 68 11.93 2.29 -12.27
CA ILE A 68 11.79 3.68 -11.80
C ILE A 68 10.38 4.24 -12.00
N ALA A 69 9.69 3.84 -13.08
CA ALA A 69 8.31 4.24 -13.36
C ALA A 69 7.33 3.83 -12.24
N THR A 70 7.57 2.71 -11.58
CA THR A 70 6.75 2.25 -10.44
C THR A 70 6.93 3.17 -9.24
N VAL A 71 8.17 3.56 -8.94
CA VAL A 71 8.47 4.51 -7.86
C VAL A 71 7.91 5.89 -8.16
N THR A 72 8.05 6.37 -9.41
CA THR A 72 7.50 7.65 -9.85
C THR A 72 5.98 7.70 -9.72
N ARG A 73 5.25 6.62 -10.06
CA ARG A 73 3.80 6.53 -9.81
C ARG A 73 3.48 6.64 -8.33
N GLY A 74 4.18 5.92 -7.46
CA GLY A 74 4.01 6.03 -6.00
C GLY A 74 4.24 7.45 -5.47
N SER A 75 5.30 8.12 -5.93
CA SER A 75 5.58 9.51 -5.54
C SER A 75 4.52 10.49 -6.03
N ASN A 76 4.01 10.31 -7.25
CA ASN A 76 2.95 11.15 -7.79
C ASN A 76 1.62 10.96 -7.06
N GLU A 77 1.30 9.74 -6.60
CA GLU A 77 0.14 9.50 -5.75
C GLU A 77 0.26 10.25 -4.42
N LEU A 78 1.40 10.16 -3.73
CA LEU A 78 1.61 10.88 -2.47
C LEU A 78 1.49 12.40 -2.63
N LYS A 79 2.05 12.98 -3.70
CA LYS A 79 1.96 14.43 -3.98
C LYS A 79 0.53 14.95 -4.16
N ARG A 80 -0.43 14.07 -4.49
CA ARG A 80 -1.84 14.41 -4.64
C ARG A 80 -2.63 14.33 -3.33
N ARG A 81 -2.00 13.86 -2.25
CA ARG A 81 -2.63 13.65 -0.93
C ARG A 81 -2.29 14.80 0.01
N SER A 82 -3.18 15.06 0.95
CA SER A 82 -2.95 16.04 2.00
C SER A 82 -1.78 15.61 2.91
N GLU A 83 -1.20 16.56 3.62
CA GLU A 83 -0.15 16.27 4.60
C GLU A 83 -0.67 15.32 5.70
N GLU A 84 -1.93 15.46 6.11
CA GLU A 84 -2.59 14.58 7.09
C GLU A 84 -2.69 13.13 6.59
N GLU A 85 -3.10 12.93 5.34
CA GLU A 85 -3.15 11.59 4.72
C GLU A 85 -1.75 10.98 4.63
N GLN A 86 -0.75 11.75 4.23
CA GLN A 86 0.64 11.28 4.14
C GLN A 86 1.21 10.89 5.51
N GLN A 87 0.92 11.68 6.56
CA GLN A 87 1.32 11.36 7.94
C GLN A 87 0.61 10.10 8.46
N LEU A 88 -0.68 9.95 8.17
CA LEU A 88 -1.43 8.74 8.51
C LEU A 88 -0.79 7.50 7.88
N VAL A 89 -0.54 7.54 6.57
CA VAL A 89 0.08 6.42 5.84
C VAL A 89 1.50 6.15 6.36
N SER A 90 2.32 7.18 6.58
CA SER A 90 3.65 7.06 7.18
C SER A 90 3.60 6.30 8.51
N ARG A 91 2.65 6.67 9.39
CA ARG A 91 2.45 6.00 10.69
C ARG A 91 2.04 4.55 10.55
N LEU A 92 1.11 4.23 9.64
CA LEU A 92 0.61 2.87 9.44
C LEU A 92 1.65 1.94 8.79
N LEU A 93 2.54 2.48 7.95
CA LEU A 93 3.58 1.72 7.27
C LEU A 93 4.89 1.58 8.07
N LYS A 94 4.91 1.98 9.35
CA LYS A 94 6.08 1.78 10.24
C LYS A 94 6.58 0.34 10.34
N PRO A 95 5.76 -0.72 10.26
CA PRO A 95 6.30 -2.09 10.32
C PRO A 95 7.23 -2.47 9.16
N PHE A 96 7.26 -1.69 8.08
CA PHE A 96 8.17 -1.89 6.93
C PHE A 96 9.58 -1.30 7.14
N ILE A 97 9.99 -1.04 8.39
CA ILE A 97 11.24 -0.34 8.77
C ILE A 97 12.52 -1.17 8.65
N GLU A 98 12.46 -2.50 8.39
CA GLU A 98 13.61 -3.44 8.40
C GLU A 98 15.02 -2.83 8.56
#